data_AF-A0A1H9F9F0-F1
#
_entry.id   AF-A0A1H9F9F0-F1
#
_cell.length_a   1.000
_cell.length_b   1.000
_cell.length_c   1.000
_cell.angle_alpha   90.00
_cell.angle_beta   90.00
_cell.angle_gamma   90.00
#
_symmetry.space_group_name_H-M   'P 1'
#
loop_
_entity.id
_entity.type
_entity.pdbx_description
1 polymer ?
#
loop_
_entity_poly.entity_id
_entity_poly.type
_entity_poly.pdbx_seq_one_letter_code
_entity_poly.pdbx_strand_id
1 'polypeptide(L)'
;MIDVHPLGVATLLGLVEGLTEFLPVSSTGHLIIVGHLLGFQGAKAETFEIVIQLGSILAVLVMFWRRLFGLLGIHFGRVPHEGIGQGRLSLIHILCGMLPAVVLGLVLHDKIKALFTPQNVFYSLIAGGILLIVAEWLKPVKPKAVGIDDISYRQAFLIGCFQCLALWPGFSRSGSTISGGLLVGVSRFAASEFSFLLAVPMMIGATGLDLVKSI
;
A
#
# COMPACT_ATOMS: atom_id res chain seq x y z
N MET A 1 -26.94 -16.82 6.86
CA MET A 1 -25.93 -16.96 5.80
C MET A 1 -26.63 -16.71 4.48
N ILE A 2 -26.10 -15.79 3.67
CA ILE A 2 -26.64 -15.54 2.33
C ILE A 2 -26.11 -16.67 1.44
N ASP A 3 -26.98 -17.40 0.77
CA ASP A 3 -26.59 -18.51 -0.12
C ASP A 3 -26.11 -17.91 -1.46
N VAL A 4 -24.92 -17.32 -1.45
CA VAL A 4 -24.30 -16.68 -2.62
C VAL A 4 -23.45 -17.71 -3.35
N HIS A 5 -23.66 -17.82 -4.66
CA HIS A 5 -22.82 -18.67 -5.51
C HIS A 5 -21.32 -18.33 -5.34
N PRO A 6 -20.39 -19.30 -5.35
CA PRO A 6 -18.96 -19.05 -5.14
C PRO A 6 -18.36 -17.97 -6.05
N LEU A 7 -18.80 -17.90 -7.31
CA LEU A 7 -18.39 -16.83 -8.24
C LEU A 7 -18.90 -15.44 -7.83
N GLY A 8 -20.07 -15.37 -7.20
CA GLY A 8 -20.62 -14.12 -6.66
C GLY A 8 -19.80 -13.62 -5.48
N VAL A 9 -19.40 -14.52 -4.57
CA VAL A 9 -18.49 -14.23 -3.47
C VAL A 9 -17.15 -13.71 -4.00
N ALA A 10 -16.55 -14.43 -4.96
CA ALA A 10 -15.27 -14.04 -5.55
C ALA A 10 -15.35 -12.66 -6.25
N THR A 11 -16.44 -12.39 -6.97
CA THR A 11 -16.65 -11.10 -7.65
C THR A 11 -16.77 -9.97 -6.63
N LEU A 12 -17.55 -10.16 -5.56
CA LEU A 12 -17.74 -9.12 -4.54
C LEU A 12 -16.44 -8.81 -3.80
N LEU A 13 -15.72 -9.84 -3.35
CA LEU A 13 -14.44 -9.67 -2.66
C LEU A 13 -13.39 -9.05 -3.58
N GLY A 14 -13.33 -9.45 -4.86
CA GLY A 14 -12.45 -8.83 -5.84
C GLY A 14 -12.74 -7.35 -6.08
N LEU A 15 -14.03 -6.95 -6.11
CA LEU A 15 -14.43 -5.54 -6.19
C LEU A 15 -14.03 -4.76 -4.94
N VAL A 16 -14.26 -5.34 -3.75
CA VAL A 16 -13.87 -4.72 -2.47
C VAL A 16 -12.36 -4.50 -2.44
N GLU A 17 -11.58 -5.53 -2.72
CA GLU A 17 -10.12 -5.48 -2.79
C GLU A 17 -9.65 -4.41 -3.78
N GLY A 18 -10.09 -4.47 -5.04
CA GLY A 18 -9.67 -3.53 -6.07
C GLY A 18 -10.01 -2.06 -5.75
N LEU A 19 -11.11 -1.81 -5.05
CA LEU A 19 -11.50 -0.45 -4.62
C LEU A 19 -10.75 0.04 -3.39
N THR A 20 -10.32 -0.84 -2.50
CA THR A 20 -9.83 -0.45 -1.16
C THR A 20 -8.32 -0.60 -0.97
N GLU A 21 -7.64 -1.37 -1.82
CA GLU A 21 -6.21 -1.66 -1.68
C GLU A 21 -5.31 -0.42 -1.82
N PHE A 22 -5.69 0.48 -2.73
CA PHE A 22 -4.95 1.72 -3.00
C PHE A 22 -5.57 2.95 -2.36
N LEU A 23 -6.85 2.90 -2.02
CA LEU A 23 -7.48 3.95 -1.22
C LEU A 23 -7.02 3.86 0.24
N PRO A 24 -6.89 4.99 0.96
CA PRO A 24 -6.42 5.00 2.34
C PRO A 24 -7.54 4.58 3.33
N VAL A 25 -8.16 3.41 3.09
CA VAL A 25 -9.34 2.90 3.81
C VAL A 25 -9.21 1.46 4.32
N SER A 26 -8.06 0.82 4.06
CA SER A 26 -7.71 -0.54 4.51
C SER A 26 -8.56 -1.66 3.89
N SER A 27 -7.99 -2.35 2.90
CA SER A 27 -8.57 -3.56 2.29
C SER A 27 -8.78 -4.68 3.30
N THR A 28 -7.80 -4.94 4.17
CA THR A 28 -7.89 -5.97 5.23
C THR A 28 -9.14 -5.80 6.10
N GLY A 29 -9.45 -4.58 6.55
CA GLY A 29 -10.64 -4.33 7.35
C GLY A 29 -11.94 -4.62 6.59
N HIS A 30 -12.01 -4.21 5.33
CA HIS A 30 -13.19 -4.44 4.48
C HIS A 30 -13.38 -5.92 4.14
N LEU A 31 -12.30 -6.65 3.83
CA LEU A 31 -12.33 -8.08 3.52
C LEU A 31 -12.77 -8.91 4.73
N ILE A 32 -12.29 -8.60 5.94
CA ILE A 32 -12.75 -9.27 7.16
C ILE A 32 -14.26 -9.08 7.35
N ILE A 33 -14.77 -7.86 7.20
CA ILE A 33 -16.19 -7.56 7.38
C ILE A 33 -17.04 -8.28 6.31
N VAL A 34 -16.67 -8.12 5.04
CA VAL A 34 -17.45 -8.66 3.91
C VAL A 34 -17.37 -10.19 3.90
N GLY A 35 -16.19 -10.78 4.13
CA GLY A 35 -16.00 -12.22 4.26
C GLY A 35 -16.84 -12.81 5.40
N HIS A 36 -16.91 -12.12 6.55
CA HIS A 36 -17.78 -12.54 7.65
C HIS A 36 -19.27 -12.52 7.26
N LEU A 37 -19.74 -11.46 6.59
CA LEU A 37 -21.13 -11.32 6.12
C LEU A 37 -21.51 -12.38 5.08
N LEU A 38 -20.56 -12.76 4.22
CA LEU A 38 -20.73 -13.80 3.20
C LEU A 38 -20.53 -15.22 3.74
N GLY A 39 -20.04 -15.38 4.97
CA GLY A 39 -19.67 -16.69 5.53
C GLY A 39 -18.43 -17.31 4.89
N PHE A 40 -17.59 -16.53 4.19
CA PHE A 40 -16.36 -16.98 3.57
C PHE A 40 -15.16 -16.63 4.46
N GLN A 41 -14.78 -17.56 5.33
CA GLN A 41 -13.72 -17.40 6.34
C GLN A 41 -12.82 -18.64 6.40
N GLY A 42 -11.67 -18.52 7.08
CA GLY A 42 -10.69 -19.60 7.29
C GLY A 42 -9.61 -19.65 6.21
N ALA A 43 -8.76 -20.69 6.25
CA ALA A 43 -7.54 -20.76 5.45
C ALA A 43 -7.75 -20.59 3.92
N LYS A 44 -8.87 -21.09 3.39
CA LYS A 44 -9.21 -20.90 1.96
C LYS A 44 -9.51 -19.44 1.63
N ALA A 45 -10.17 -18.71 2.54
CA ALA A 45 -10.46 -17.30 2.36
C ALA A 45 -9.18 -16.46 2.45
N GLU A 46 -8.33 -16.73 3.44
CA GLU A 46 -7.02 -16.07 3.59
C GLU A 46 -6.16 -16.24 2.33
N THR A 47 -6.08 -17.47 1.80
CA THR A 47 -5.34 -17.73 0.55
C THR A 47 -5.98 -17.02 -0.65
N PHE A 48 -7.30 -16.98 -0.72
CA PHE A 48 -8.02 -16.30 -1.79
C PHE A 48 -7.78 -14.78 -1.77
N GLU A 49 -7.82 -14.17 -0.58
CA GLU A 49 -7.53 -12.74 -0.37
C GLU A 49 -6.11 -12.37 -0.85
N ILE A 50 -5.12 -13.20 -0.54
CA ILE A 50 -3.74 -13.05 -1.05
C ILE A 50 -3.71 -13.07 -2.59
N VAL A 51 -4.48 -13.96 -3.22
CA VAL A 51 -4.52 -14.09 -4.69
C VAL A 51 -5.19 -12.89 -5.35
N ILE A 52 -6.31 -12.39 -4.83
CA ILE A 52 -6.98 -11.23 -5.43
C ILE A 52 -6.16 -9.94 -5.29
N GLN A 53 -5.33 -9.82 -4.24
CA GLN A 53 -4.39 -8.72 -4.08
C GLN A 53 -3.35 -8.67 -5.22
N LEU A 54 -2.96 -9.80 -5.79
CA LEU A 54 -2.11 -9.83 -6.99
C LEU A 54 -2.79 -9.15 -8.19
N GLY A 55 -4.12 -9.22 -8.28
CA GLY A 55 -4.91 -8.49 -9.27
C GLY A 55 -4.80 -6.97 -9.09
N SER A 56 -4.89 -6.48 -7.86
CA SER A 56 -4.66 -5.08 -7.51
C SER A 56 -3.25 -4.63 -7.88
N ILE A 57 -2.22 -5.42 -7.55
CA ILE A 57 -0.82 -5.15 -7.94
C ILE A 57 -0.67 -5.03 -9.45
N LEU A 58 -1.28 -5.97 -10.19
CA LEU A 58 -1.23 -5.98 -11.65
C LEU A 58 -1.83 -4.70 -12.27
N ALA A 59 -2.89 -4.16 -11.68
CA ALA A 59 -3.47 -2.89 -12.12
C ALA A 59 -2.46 -1.74 -12.06
N VAL A 60 -1.67 -1.65 -10.98
CA VAL A 60 -0.60 -0.65 -10.84
C VAL A 60 0.56 -0.91 -11.78
N LEU A 61 0.95 -2.18 -11.95
CA LEU A 61 1.97 -2.57 -12.93
C LEU A 61 1.59 -2.11 -14.34
N VAL A 62 0.33 -2.30 -14.75
CA VAL A 62 -0.19 -1.88 -16.06
C VAL A 62 -0.29 -0.36 -16.15
N MET A 63 -0.80 0.31 -15.12
CA MET A 63 -0.95 1.77 -15.12
C MET A 63 0.39 2.50 -15.21
N PHE A 64 1.39 2.04 -14.45
CA PHE A 64 2.70 2.69 -14.35
C PHE A 64 3.82 1.93 -15.07
N TRP A 65 3.50 1.05 -16.02
CA TRP A 65 4.45 0.12 -16.62
C TRP A 65 5.73 0.80 -17.12
N ARG A 66 5.63 1.89 -17.88
CA ARG A 66 6.79 2.62 -18.44
C ARG A 66 7.68 3.20 -17.35
N ARG A 67 7.08 3.70 -16.27
CA ARG A 67 7.81 4.26 -15.14
C ARG A 67 8.48 3.15 -14.33
N LEU A 68 7.79 2.06 -14.04
CA LEU A 68 8.33 0.90 -13.33
C LEU A 68 9.50 0.23 -14.08
N PHE A 69 9.34 -0.04 -15.38
CA PHE A 69 10.43 -0.57 -16.20
C PHE A 69 11.58 0.46 -16.31
N GLY A 70 11.26 1.75 -16.41
CA GLY A 70 12.27 2.82 -16.40
C GLY A 70 13.09 2.88 -15.11
N LEU A 71 12.48 2.62 -13.95
CA LEU A 71 13.19 2.50 -12.67
C LEU A 71 14.19 1.33 -12.66
N LEU A 72 13.92 0.27 -13.44
CA LEU A 72 14.82 -0.87 -13.64
C LEU A 72 15.83 -0.67 -14.78
N GLY A 73 15.84 0.51 -15.42
CA GLY A 73 16.72 0.83 -16.54
C GLY A 73 16.19 0.40 -17.92
N ILE A 74 14.98 -0.18 -17.99
CA ILE A 74 14.36 -0.64 -19.23
C ILE A 74 13.41 0.45 -19.75
N HIS A 75 13.78 1.09 -20.86
CA HIS A 75 13.08 2.27 -21.35
C HIS A 75 12.22 1.99 -22.57
N PHE A 76 10.91 2.17 -22.43
CA PHE A 76 9.94 2.12 -23.54
C PHE A 76 9.41 3.52 -23.85
N GLY A 77 10.05 4.18 -24.82
CA GLY A 77 9.77 5.57 -25.18
C GLY A 77 10.05 6.56 -24.05
N ARG A 78 9.49 7.78 -24.15
CA ARG A 78 9.67 8.83 -23.13
C ARG A 78 8.63 8.69 -22.01
N VAL A 79 9.10 8.57 -20.77
CA VAL A 79 8.27 8.80 -19.57
C VAL A 79 8.16 10.32 -19.37
N PRO A 80 6.94 10.89 -19.32
CA PRO A 80 6.76 12.30 -19.02
C PRO A 80 7.44 12.66 -17.69
N HIS A 81 8.08 13.82 -17.64
CA HIS A 81 8.59 14.34 -16.38
C HIS A 81 7.41 14.92 -15.59
N GLU A 82 7.27 14.49 -14.35
CA GLU A 82 6.15 14.84 -13.47
C GLU A 82 6.71 15.55 -12.24
N GLY A 83 6.97 16.84 -12.40
CA GLY A 83 7.58 17.70 -11.40
C GLY A 83 7.84 19.10 -11.94
N ILE A 84 8.30 19.98 -11.07
CA ILE A 84 8.76 21.33 -11.42
C ILE A 84 10.29 21.45 -11.45
N GLY A 85 10.99 20.50 -10.82
CA GLY A 85 12.43 20.45 -10.73
C GLY A 85 13.10 19.82 -11.95
N GLN A 86 14.38 19.50 -11.81
CA GLN A 86 15.16 18.72 -12.79
C GLN A 86 15.41 17.28 -12.34
N GLY A 87 14.91 16.92 -11.15
CA GLY A 87 15.04 15.59 -10.57
C GLY A 87 14.27 14.54 -11.35
N ARG A 88 14.54 13.28 -11.02
CA ARG A 88 13.74 12.13 -11.47
C ARG A 88 13.61 11.12 -10.36
N LEU A 89 12.44 10.49 -10.29
CA LEU A 89 12.27 9.32 -9.47
C LEU A 89 13.23 8.22 -9.99
N SER A 90 13.91 7.58 -9.06
CA SER A 90 14.90 6.53 -9.34
C SER A 90 14.70 5.35 -8.41
N LEU A 91 15.29 4.21 -8.74
CA LEU A 91 15.20 2.99 -7.92
C LEU A 91 15.62 3.22 -6.47
N ILE A 92 16.60 4.11 -6.24
CA ILE A 92 17.07 4.46 -4.89
C ILE A 92 15.93 5.04 -4.04
N HIS A 93 15.02 5.82 -4.62
CA HIS A 93 13.86 6.34 -3.89
C HIS A 93 12.95 5.20 -3.42
N ILE A 94 12.68 4.23 -4.30
CA ILE A 94 11.88 3.04 -3.95
C ILE A 94 12.58 2.25 -2.85
N LEU A 95 13.87 1.97 -2.99
CA LEU A 95 14.64 1.23 -1.98
C LEU A 95 14.65 1.95 -0.62
N CYS A 96 14.81 3.28 -0.61
CA CYS A 96 14.71 4.08 0.61
C CYS A 96 13.33 3.98 1.27
N GLY A 97 12.26 3.95 0.47
CA GLY A 97 10.89 3.76 0.97
C GLY A 97 10.61 2.34 1.47
N MET A 98 11.26 1.32 0.90
CA MET A 98 11.09 -0.08 1.32
C MET A 98 11.84 -0.38 2.61
N LEU A 99 13.07 0.14 2.73
CA LEU A 99 14.05 -0.28 3.73
C LEU A 99 13.49 -0.33 5.17
N PRO A 100 12.82 0.71 5.70
CA PRO A 100 12.38 0.68 7.11
C PRO A 100 11.34 -0.41 7.37
N ALA A 101 10.34 -0.53 6.49
CA ALA A 101 9.25 -1.49 6.65
C ALA A 101 9.71 -2.94 6.44
N VAL A 102 10.63 -3.18 5.49
CA VAL A 102 11.23 -4.50 5.28
C VAL A 102 12.04 -4.92 6.50
N VAL A 103 12.90 -4.05 7.03
CA VAL A 103 13.73 -4.35 8.19
C VAL A 103 12.85 -4.66 9.41
N LEU A 104 11.87 -3.80 9.72
CA LEU A 104 10.98 -4.05 10.86
C LEU A 104 10.07 -5.26 10.64
N GLY A 105 9.57 -5.48 9.43
CA GLY A 105 8.73 -6.63 9.10
C GLY A 105 9.44 -7.97 9.30
N LEU A 106 10.73 -8.04 8.93
CA LEU A 106 11.56 -9.24 9.14
C LEU A 106 11.94 -9.43 10.62
N VAL A 107 12.30 -8.35 11.33
CA VAL A 107 12.73 -8.43 12.73
C VAL A 107 11.56 -8.70 13.68
N LEU A 108 10.36 -8.19 13.38
CA LEU A 108 9.17 -8.25 14.25
C LEU A 108 8.09 -9.21 13.75
N HIS A 109 8.41 -10.12 12.82
CA HIS A 109 7.44 -11.00 12.15
C HIS A 109 6.45 -11.68 13.11
N ASP A 110 6.96 -12.34 14.16
CA ASP A 110 6.12 -13.07 15.12
C ASP A 110 5.22 -12.13 15.94
N LYS A 111 5.72 -10.95 16.27
CA LYS A 111 4.95 -9.93 17.00
C LYS A 111 3.84 -9.34 16.14
N ILE A 112 4.11 -9.11 14.86
CA ILE A 112 3.12 -8.62 13.89
C ILE A 112 2.01 -9.66 13.72
N LYS A 113 2.36 -10.95 13.63
CA LYS A 113 1.37 -12.03 13.52
C LYS A 113 0.40 -12.06 14.71
N ALA A 114 0.87 -11.77 15.92
CA ALA A 114 0.02 -11.67 17.11
C ALA A 114 -0.95 -10.48 17.08
N LEU A 115 -0.75 -9.49 16.19
CA LEU A 115 -1.63 -8.34 16.04
C LEU A 115 -2.85 -8.61 15.15
N PHE A 116 -2.94 -9.75 14.44
CA PHE A 116 -4.07 -10.10 13.57
C PHE A 116 -5.29 -10.56 14.38
N THR A 117 -5.88 -9.63 15.13
CA THR A 117 -7.16 -9.81 15.81
C THR A 117 -8.14 -8.72 15.35
N PRO A 118 -9.45 -9.01 15.27
CA PRO A 118 -10.44 -8.01 14.85
C PRO A 118 -10.41 -6.72 15.68
N GLN A 119 -10.12 -6.81 16.98
CA GLN A 119 -9.99 -5.65 17.87
C GLN A 119 -8.81 -4.76 17.46
N ASN A 120 -7.65 -5.36 17.16
CA ASN A 120 -6.47 -4.63 16.73
C ASN A 120 -6.68 -3.97 15.37
N VAL A 121 -7.35 -4.65 14.43
CA VAL A 121 -7.73 -4.08 13.13
C VAL A 121 -8.64 -2.87 13.35
N PHE A 122 -9.66 -2.98 14.20
CA PHE A 122 -10.53 -1.84 14.53
C PHE A 122 -9.76 -0.62 15.08
N TYR A 123 -8.86 -0.81 16.05
CA TYR A 123 -8.05 0.29 16.58
C TYR A 123 -7.10 0.89 15.55
N SER A 124 -6.52 0.06 14.69
CA SER A 124 -5.64 0.53 13.61
C SER A 124 -6.37 1.37 12.56
N LEU A 125 -7.63 1.04 12.25
CA LEU A 125 -8.47 1.83 11.33
C LEU A 125 -8.70 3.24 11.89
N ILE A 126 -9.00 3.35 13.18
CA ILE A 126 -9.17 4.63 13.87
C ILE A 126 -7.84 5.40 13.87
N ALA A 127 -6.73 4.75 14.24
CA ALA A 127 -5.42 5.38 14.28
C ALA A 127 -4.96 5.87 12.89
N GLY A 128 -5.20 5.09 11.84
CA GLY A 128 -4.94 5.47 10.45
C GLY A 128 -5.80 6.66 10.01
N GLY A 129 -7.09 6.67 10.38
CA GLY A 129 -8.00 7.80 10.14
C GLY A 129 -7.53 9.08 10.83
N ILE A 130 -7.11 8.99 12.10
CA ILE A 130 -6.53 10.12 12.85
C ILE A 130 -5.26 10.61 12.15
N LEU A 131 -4.38 9.71 11.73
CA LEU A 131 -3.14 10.09 11.05
C LEU A 131 -3.43 10.84 9.73
N LEU A 132 -4.43 10.42 8.95
CA LEU A 132 -4.84 11.13 7.73
C LEU A 132 -5.31 12.55 8.04
N ILE A 133 -6.13 12.73 9.08
CA ILE A 133 -6.60 14.06 9.51
C ILE A 133 -5.43 14.93 9.94
N VAL A 134 -4.52 14.39 10.76
CA VAL A 134 -3.33 15.10 11.23
C VAL A 134 -2.42 15.48 10.07
N ALA A 135 -2.18 14.57 9.13
CA ALA A 135 -1.39 14.84 7.94
C ALA A 135 -2.01 15.94 7.08
N GLU A 136 -3.33 15.92 6.94
CA GLU A 136 -4.07 16.93 6.19
C GLU A 136 -4.01 18.31 6.85
N TRP A 137 -4.02 18.40 8.19
CA TRP A 137 -3.89 19.65 8.93
C TRP A 137 -2.46 20.19 9.01
N LEU A 138 -1.46 19.31 9.16
CA LEU A 138 -0.08 19.71 9.41
C LEU A 138 0.79 19.81 8.14
N LYS A 139 0.32 19.31 6.98
CA LYS A 139 1.07 19.44 5.74
C LYS A 139 1.42 20.90 5.45
N PRO A 140 2.58 21.18 4.84
CA PRO A 140 2.94 22.54 4.47
C PRO A 140 1.96 23.08 3.40
N VAL A 141 1.66 24.38 3.50
CA VAL A 141 0.76 25.08 2.56
C VAL A 141 1.24 24.94 1.11
N LYS A 142 2.55 25.04 0.90
CA LYS A 142 3.19 24.81 -0.40
C LYS A 142 3.95 23.48 -0.35
N PRO A 143 3.62 22.50 -1.21
CA PRO A 143 4.38 21.27 -1.32
C PRO A 143 5.84 21.58 -1.72
N LYS A 144 6.77 20.86 -1.08
CA LYS A 144 8.19 20.85 -1.44
C LYS A 144 8.44 19.99 -2.68
N ALA A 145 7.72 18.88 -2.79
CA ALA A 145 7.68 18.04 -3.98
C ALA A 145 6.28 18.13 -4.59
N VAL A 146 6.16 18.81 -5.73
CA VAL A 146 4.86 19.04 -6.38
C VAL A 146 4.47 17.81 -7.19
N GLY A 147 5.41 17.26 -7.96
CA GLY A 147 5.26 15.98 -8.67
C GLY A 147 6.14 14.87 -8.09
N ILE A 148 5.94 13.66 -8.59
CA ILE A 148 6.68 12.47 -8.12
C ILE A 148 8.18 12.54 -8.41
N ASP A 149 8.58 13.21 -9.49
CA ASP A 149 9.98 13.37 -9.87
C ASP A 149 10.71 14.45 -9.03
N ASP A 150 9.97 15.21 -8.21
CA ASP A 150 10.52 16.17 -7.25
C ASP A 150 10.80 15.56 -5.86
N ILE A 151 10.42 14.30 -5.63
CA ILE A 151 10.60 13.63 -4.34
C ILE A 151 12.09 13.43 -4.07
N SER A 152 12.56 13.90 -2.93
CA SER A 152 13.94 13.68 -2.47
C SER A 152 14.13 12.33 -1.78
N TYR A 153 15.37 11.82 -1.75
CA TYR A 153 15.70 10.61 -0.99
C TYR A 153 15.32 10.69 0.50
N ARG A 154 15.45 11.88 1.11
CA ARG A 154 15.03 12.10 2.49
C ARG A 154 13.53 11.92 2.65
N GLN A 155 12.73 12.46 1.73
CA GLN A 155 11.27 12.28 1.77
C GLN A 155 10.90 10.81 1.54
N ALA A 156 11.52 10.14 0.57
CA ALA A 156 11.30 8.72 0.30
C ALA A 156 11.59 7.83 1.52
N PHE A 157 12.72 8.06 2.20
CA PHE A 157 13.07 7.33 3.42
C PHE A 157 12.08 7.60 4.57
N LEU A 158 11.69 8.86 4.77
CA LEU A 158 10.70 9.21 5.81
C LEU A 158 9.33 8.60 5.50
N ILE A 159 8.89 8.58 4.24
CA ILE A 159 7.68 7.85 3.83
C ILE A 159 7.82 6.37 4.18
N GLY A 160 8.98 5.76 3.95
CA GLY A 160 9.26 4.39 4.38
C GLY A 160 9.16 4.17 5.89
N CYS A 161 9.57 5.15 6.70
CA CYS A 161 9.38 5.11 8.14
C CYS A 161 7.89 5.11 8.52
N PHE A 162 7.07 5.92 7.85
CA PHE A 162 5.61 5.88 8.02
C PHE A 162 4.99 4.56 7.55
N GLN A 163 5.53 3.95 6.48
CA GLN A 163 5.08 2.65 5.99
C GLN A 163 5.23 1.54 7.05
N CYS A 164 6.08 1.72 8.06
CA CYS A 164 6.17 0.78 9.19
C CYS A 164 4.86 0.68 9.99
N LEU A 165 4.02 1.72 9.98
CA LEU A 165 2.69 1.69 10.60
C LEU A 165 1.75 0.71 9.88
N ALA A 166 1.99 0.44 8.59
CA ALA A 166 1.25 -0.55 7.83
C ALA A 166 1.49 -2.00 8.31
N LEU A 167 2.53 -2.23 9.11
CA LEU A 167 2.77 -3.53 9.75
C LEU A 167 1.75 -3.81 10.86
N TRP A 168 0.98 -2.81 11.31
CA TRP A 168 -0.18 -3.01 12.17
C TRP A 168 -1.38 -3.40 11.28
N PRO A 169 -1.89 -4.64 11.36
CA PRO A 169 -2.98 -5.10 10.51
C PRO A 169 -4.19 -4.19 10.61
N GLY A 170 -4.67 -3.71 9.46
CA GLY A 170 -5.82 -2.81 9.36
C GLY A 170 -5.48 -1.31 9.24
N PHE A 171 -4.23 -0.87 9.46
CA PHE A 171 -3.87 0.56 9.45
C PHE A 171 -3.98 1.22 8.06
N SER A 172 -4.00 0.43 6.98
CA SER A 172 -3.84 0.84 5.58
C SER A 172 -2.42 1.27 5.22
N ARG A 173 -1.79 0.49 4.34
CA ARG A 173 -0.47 0.79 3.76
C ARG A 173 -0.48 2.13 3.02
N SER A 174 -1.43 2.32 2.11
CA SER A 174 -1.63 3.58 1.38
C SER A 174 -1.93 4.75 2.34
N GLY A 175 -2.76 4.55 3.37
CA GLY A 175 -3.03 5.56 4.38
C GLY A 175 -1.77 6.04 5.09
N SER A 176 -0.90 5.11 5.49
CA SER A 176 0.35 5.44 6.19
C SER A 176 1.35 6.21 5.32
N THR A 177 1.60 5.73 4.09
CA THR A 177 2.58 6.31 3.17
C THR A 177 2.13 7.64 2.60
N ILE A 178 0.85 7.79 2.23
CA ILE A 178 0.28 9.05 1.76
C ILE A 178 0.34 10.09 2.87
N SER A 179 -0.09 9.73 4.09
CA SER A 179 -0.02 10.64 5.25
C SER A 179 1.41 11.08 5.56
N GLY A 180 2.35 10.13 5.57
CA GLY A 180 3.77 10.42 5.73
C GLY A 180 4.29 11.36 4.64
N GLY A 181 3.90 11.12 3.39
CA GLY A 181 4.23 11.98 2.24
C GLY A 181 3.77 13.42 2.43
N LEU A 182 2.50 13.60 2.83
CA LEU A 182 1.94 14.92 3.11
C LEU A 182 2.69 15.65 4.22
N LEU A 183 2.99 14.96 5.33
CA LEU A 183 3.71 15.52 6.47
C LEU A 183 5.14 15.96 6.10
N VAL A 184 5.80 15.25 5.18
CA VAL A 184 7.13 15.63 4.68
C VAL A 184 7.09 16.58 3.48
N GLY A 185 5.90 17.08 3.14
CA GLY A 185 5.69 18.12 2.13
C GLY A 185 5.66 17.63 0.69
N VAL A 186 5.30 16.37 0.45
CA VAL A 186 4.94 15.88 -0.88
C VAL A 186 3.47 16.24 -1.16
N SER A 187 3.14 16.59 -2.40
CA SER A 187 1.75 16.85 -2.78
C SER A 187 0.90 15.58 -2.63
N ARG A 188 -0.43 15.74 -2.49
CA ARG A 188 -1.36 14.59 -2.42
C ARG A 188 -1.22 13.66 -3.62
N PHE A 189 -1.10 14.24 -4.81
CA PHE A 189 -0.97 13.48 -6.05
C PHE A 189 0.34 12.68 -6.07
N ALA A 190 1.47 13.35 -5.88
CA ALA A 190 2.78 12.72 -5.89
C ALA A 190 2.98 11.69 -4.76
N ALA A 191 2.39 11.93 -3.58
CA ALA A 191 2.44 11.00 -2.45
C ALA A 191 1.63 9.72 -2.75
N SER A 192 0.46 9.85 -3.38
CA SER A 192 -0.33 8.70 -3.83
C SER A 192 0.40 7.89 -4.89
N GLU A 193 0.93 8.54 -5.93
CA GLU A 193 1.69 7.83 -6.97
C GLU A 193 2.93 7.13 -6.42
N PHE A 194 3.69 7.80 -5.55
CA PHE A 194 4.83 7.19 -4.89
C PHE A 194 4.41 6.01 -4.01
N SER A 195 3.30 6.12 -3.28
CA SER A 195 2.73 5.02 -2.51
C SER A 195 2.36 3.83 -3.40
N PHE A 196 1.80 4.06 -4.59
CA PHE A 196 1.41 2.98 -5.50
C PHE A 196 2.64 2.29 -6.10
N LEU A 197 3.65 3.05 -6.52
CA LEU A 197 4.91 2.48 -7.01
C LEU A 197 5.65 1.69 -5.92
N LEU A 198 5.70 2.23 -4.71
CA LEU A 198 6.32 1.57 -3.55
C LEU A 198 5.58 0.28 -3.16
N ALA A 199 4.25 0.28 -3.34
CA ALA A 199 3.40 -0.87 -3.04
C ALA A 199 3.74 -2.09 -3.90
N VAL A 200 4.14 -1.93 -5.16
CA VAL A 200 4.44 -3.04 -6.07
C VAL A 200 5.51 -4.00 -5.50
N PRO A 201 6.76 -3.57 -5.24
CA PRO A 201 7.77 -4.49 -4.72
C PRO A 201 7.46 -4.96 -3.29
N MET A 202 6.81 -4.12 -2.47
CA MET A 202 6.43 -4.49 -1.11
C MET A 202 5.40 -5.63 -1.09
N MET A 203 4.34 -5.51 -1.88
CA MET A 203 3.27 -6.51 -1.95
C MET A 203 3.74 -7.77 -2.68
N ILE A 204 4.51 -7.67 -3.78
CA ILE A 204 5.08 -8.84 -4.43
C ILE A 204 5.93 -9.65 -3.44
N GLY A 205 6.75 -8.97 -2.64
CA GLY A 205 7.56 -9.61 -1.60
C GLY A 205 6.72 -10.26 -0.51
N ALA A 206 5.72 -9.55 0.03
CA ALA A 206 4.86 -10.05 1.10
C ALA A 206 3.97 -11.21 0.61
N THR A 207 3.23 -11.03 -0.48
CA THR A 207 2.40 -12.07 -1.09
C THR A 207 3.22 -13.28 -1.50
N GLY A 208 4.43 -13.08 -2.06
CA GLY A 208 5.32 -14.18 -2.41
C GLY A 208 5.76 -15.01 -1.20
N LEU A 209 6.08 -14.35 -0.08
CA LEU A 209 6.42 -15.02 1.18
C LEU A 209 5.22 -15.79 1.74
N ASP A 210 4.03 -15.18 1.76
CA ASP A 210 2.83 -15.78 2.33
C ASP A 210 2.32 -16.94 1.47
N LEU A 211 2.39 -16.83 0.14
CA LEU A 211 2.03 -17.91 -0.78
C LEU A 211 2.95 -19.13 -0.60
N VAL A 212 4.27 -18.92 -0.48
CA VAL A 212 5.24 -20.01 -0.23
C VAL A 212 4.99 -20.70 1.11
N LYS A 213 4.51 -19.99 2.13
CA LYS A 213 4.18 -20.56 3.45
C LYS A 213 2.80 -21.23 3.51
N SER A 214 1.93 -20.95 2.54
CA SER A 214 0.53 -21.41 2.53
C SER A 214 0.28 -22.60 1.59
N ILE A 215 1.28 -22.98 0.79
CA ILE A 215 1.32 -24.19 -0.05
C ILE A 215 2.10 -25.28 0.69
#